data_AF-A0A7T1IBD5-F1
#
_entry.id   AF-A0A7T1IBD5-F1
#
_cell.length_a   1.000
_cell.length_b   1.000
_cell.length_c   1.000
_cell.angle_alpha   90.00
_cell.angle_beta   90.00
_cell.angle_gamma   90.00
#
_symmetry.space_group_name_H-M   'P 1'
#
loop_
_entity.id
_entity.type
_entity.pdbx_description
1 polymer ?
#
loop_
_entity_poly.entity_id
_entity_poly.type
_entity_poly.pdbx_seq_one_letter_code
_entity_poly.pdbx_strand_id
1 'polypeptide(L)'
;MGPNSDPIDPALRARLLQEVRTPWRGLRRGLWLALAASGAVGLATMAMRAASGAEVASADLLIQVGALGLFGSLLWLDRNRAGS
;
A
#
# COMPACT_ATOMS: atom_id res chain seq x y z
N MET A 1 -21.17 35.55 21.92
CA MET A 1 -19.86 36.00 21.42
C MET A 1 -19.32 34.88 20.55
N GLY A 2 -19.56 34.93 19.23
CA GLY A 2 -19.06 33.91 18.31
C GLY A 2 -17.55 34.08 18.12
N PRO A 3 -16.80 33.01 17.80
CA PRO A 3 -15.36 33.12 17.59
C PRO A 3 -15.07 34.11 16.45
N ASN A 4 -14.30 35.16 16.76
CA ASN A 4 -13.77 36.07 15.75
C ASN A 4 -12.94 35.24 14.78
N SER A 5 -13.42 35.14 13.55
CA SER A 5 -12.75 34.41 12.48
C SER A 5 -11.73 35.36 11.88
N ASP A 6 -10.59 35.53 12.56
CA ASP A 6 -9.47 36.23 11.94
C ASP A 6 -9.13 35.47 10.64
N PRO A 7 -9.09 36.17 9.47
CA PRO A 7 -8.83 35.51 8.22
C PRO A 7 -7.47 34.83 8.29
N ILE A 8 -7.49 33.49 8.19
CA ILE A 8 -6.28 32.67 8.23
C ILE A 8 -5.31 33.23 7.18
N ASP A 9 -4.04 33.39 7.57
CA ASP A 9 -3.00 33.89 6.66
C ASP A 9 -3.03 33.06 5.36
N PRO A 10 -3.20 33.69 4.18
CA PRO A 10 -3.27 32.99 2.90
C PRO A 10 -2.05 32.09 2.65
N ALA A 11 -0.87 32.44 3.17
CA ALA A 11 0.32 31.59 3.07
C ALA A 11 0.22 30.33 3.93
N LEU A 12 -0.32 30.46 5.15
CA LEU A 12 -0.60 29.33 6.04
C LEU A 12 -1.70 28.43 5.45
N ARG A 13 -2.76 29.02 4.89
CA ARG A 13 -3.84 28.30 4.22
C ARG A 13 -3.31 27.47 3.04
N ALA A 14 -2.43 28.06 2.23
CA ALA A 14 -1.84 27.38 1.09
C ALA A 14 -1.01 26.17 1.52
N ARG A 15 -0.20 26.31 2.58
CA ARG A 15 0.59 25.20 3.15
C ARG A 15 -0.29 24.08 3.71
N LEU A 16 -1.31 24.41 4.50
CA LEU A 16 -2.24 23.44 5.04
C LEU A 16 -2.99 22.69 3.94
N LEU A 17 -3.45 23.39 2.90
CA LEU A 17 -4.06 22.75 1.73
C LEU A 17 -3.07 21.84 0.99
N GLN A 18 -1.77 22.17 1.00
CA GLN A 18 -0.73 21.36 0.41
C GLN A 18 -0.45 20.08 1.23
N GLU A 19 -0.43 20.19 2.56
CA GLU A 19 -0.24 19.06 3.48
C GLU A 19 -1.44 18.11 3.47
N VAL A 20 -2.66 18.66 3.39
CA VAL A 20 -3.91 17.89 3.32
C VAL A 20 -4.08 17.17 1.97
N ARG A 21 -3.35 17.55 0.91
CA ARG A 21 -3.50 16.90 -0.40
C ARG A 21 -3.13 15.43 -0.42
N THR A 22 -2.37 14.91 0.56
CA THR A 22 -2.04 13.47 0.62
C THR A 22 -2.06 12.85 2.02
N PRO A 23 -3.20 12.86 2.75
CA PRO A 23 -3.27 12.37 4.12
C PRO A 23 -3.15 10.84 4.19
N TRP A 24 -3.64 10.14 3.17
CA TRP A 24 -3.77 8.68 3.15
C TRP A 24 -2.56 7.94 2.56
N ARG A 25 -1.46 8.66 2.27
CA ARG A 25 -0.26 8.08 1.63
C ARG A 25 0.37 6.96 2.47
N GLY A 26 0.56 7.22 3.77
CA GLY A 26 1.15 6.24 4.69
C GLY A 26 0.28 4.99 4.83
N LEU A 27 -1.03 5.20 5.01
CA LEU A 27 -2.01 4.11 5.10
C LEU A 27 -1.99 3.24 3.84
N ARG A 28 -2.02 3.85 2.66
CA ARG A 28 -2.03 3.13 1.38
C ARG A 28 -0.75 2.29 1.19
N ARG A 29 0.42 2.82 1.54
CA ARG A 29 1.68 2.05 1.50
C ARG A 29 1.66 0.89 2.48
N GLY A 30 1.19 1.12 3.71
CA GLY A 30 1.03 0.07 4.71
C GLY A 30 0.12 -1.06 4.21
N LEU A 31 -0.99 -0.69 3.56
CA LEU A 31 -1.92 -1.65 2.96
C LEU A 31 -1.25 -2.47 1.85
N TRP A 32 -0.58 -1.83 0.89
CA TRP A 32 0.12 -2.55 -0.19
C TRP A 32 1.22 -3.47 0.34
N LEU A 33 1.97 -3.01 1.34
CA LEU A 33 2.99 -3.82 2.00
C LEU A 33 2.37 -5.06 2.68
N ALA A 34 1.31 -4.88 3.47
CA ALA A 34 0.66 -5.98 4.17
C ALA A 34 0.10 -7.03 3.20
N LEU A 35 -0.54 -6.60 2.12
CA LEU A 35 -1.10 -7.49 1.11
C LEU A 35 -0.01 -8.22 0.31
N ALA A 36 1.06 -7.51 -0.08
CA ALA A 36 2.21 -8.13 -0.75
C ALA A 36 2.90 -9.14 0.17
N ALA A 37 3.15 -8.79 1.43
CA ALA A 37 3.75 -9.68 2.42
C ALA A 37 2.90 -10.94 2.64
N SER A 38 1.57 -10.81 2.69
CA SER A 38 0.66 -11.96 2.78
C SER A 38 0.79 -12.90 1.58
N GLY A 39 0.82 -12.35 0.35
CA GLY A 39 1.07 -13.14 -0.85
C GLY A 39 2.42 -13.87 -0.82
N ALA A 40 3.49 -13.18 -0.38
CA ALA A 40 4.81 -13.79 -0.25
C ALA A 40 4.85 -14.93 0.77
N VAL A 41 4.21 -14.76 1.93
CA VAL A 41 4.12 -15.82 2.96
C VAL A 41 3.35 -17.02 2.39
N GLY A 42 2.24 -16.79 1.71
CA GLY A 42 1.50 -17.85 1.04
C GLY A 42 2.38 -18.63 0.06
N LEU A 43 3.14 -17.93 -0.78
CA LEU A 43 3.99 -18.57 -1.80
C LEU A 43 5.10 -19.38 -1.15
N ALA A 44 5.68 -18.88 -0.06
CA ALA A 44 6.65 -19.62 0.72
C ALA A 44 6.04 -20.91 1.29
N THR A 45 4.82 -20.86 1.83
CA THR A 45 4.10 -22.05 2.29
C THR A 45 3.83 -23.04 1.17
N MET A 46 3.41 -22.57 -0.01
CA MET A 46 3.21 -23.43 -1.18
C MET A 46 4.50 -24.05 -1.68
N ALA A 47 5.60 -23.30 -1.70
CA ALA A 47 6.91 -23.80 -2.08
C ALA A 47 7.37 -24.93 -1.13
N MET A 48 7.16 -24.76 0.19
CA MET A 48 7.45 -25.82 1.17
C MET A 48 6.58 -27.06 0.93
N ARG A 49 5.28 -26.87 0.67
CA ARG A 49 4.36 -27.98 0.34
C ARG A 49 4.77 -28.70 -0.95
N ALA A 50 5.12 -27.96 -1.99
CA ALA A 50 5.61 -28.54 -3.25
C ALA A 50 6.91 -29.33 -3.02
N ALA A 51 7.84 -28.78 -2.23
CA ALA A 51 9.10 -29.45 -1.88
C ALA A 51 8.88 -30.73 -1.06
N SER A 52 7.80 -30.83 -0.29
CA SER A 52 7.43 -32.05 0.42
C SER A 52 6.67 -33.07 -0.44
N GLY A 53 6.52 -32.81 -1.75
CA GLY A 53 5.76 -33.66 -2.67
C GLY A 53 4.25 -33.54 -2.54
N ALA A 54 3.74 -32.54 -1.80
CA ALA A 54 2.31 -32.31 -1.70
C ALA A 54 1.79 -31.56 -2.92
N GLU A 55 0.57 -31.87 -3.33
CA GLU A 55 -0.10 -31.15 -4.40
C GLU A 55 -0.38 -29.70 -3.99
N VAL A 56 -0.10 -28.78 -4.90
CA VAL A 56 -0.39 -27.35 -4.78
C VAL A 56 -1.40 -26.99 -5.86
N ALA A 57 -2.57 -26.49 -5.44
CA ALA A 57 -3.60 -26.05 -6.37
C ALA A 57 -3.08 -24.88 -7.22
N SER A 58 -3.10 -25.05 -8.54
CA SER A 58 -2.63 -24.05 -9.50
C SER A 58 -3.43 -22.75 -9.44
N ALA A 59 -4.72 -22.82 -9.13
CA ALA A 59 -5.56 -21.65 -8.91
C ALA A 59 -5.09 -20.82 -7.71
N ASP A 60 -4.82 -21.46 -6.58
CA ASP A 60 -4.36 -20.77 -5.37
C ASP A 60 -2.96 -20.16 -5.58
N LEU A 61 -2.07 -20.88 -6.27
CA LEU A 61 -0.75 -20.40 -6.63
C LEU A 61 -0.85 -19.15 -7.51
N LEU A 62 -1.72 -19.17 -8.52
CA LEU A 62 -1.97 -18.02 -9.41
C LEU A 62 -2.48 -16.81 -8.63
N ILE A 63 -3.38 -17.01 -7.66
CA ILE A 63 -3.89 -15.94 -6.80
C ILE A 63 -2.75 -15.31 -6.00
N GLN A 64 -1.88 -16.11 -5.39
CA GLN A 64 -0.80 -15.59 -4.56
C GLN A 64 0.29 -14.90 -5.38
N VAL A 65 0.67 -15.45 -6.54
CA VAL A 65 1.58 -14.79 -7.48
C VAL A 65 0.97 -13.47 -7.98
N GLY A 66 -0.31 -13.49 -8.35
CA GLY A 66 -1.05 -12.31 -8.80
C GLY A 66 -1.12 -11.24 -7.72
N ALA A 67 -1.43 -11.62 -6.47
CA ALA A 67 -1.46 -10.71 -5.34
C ALA A 67 -0.07 -10.11 -5.07
N LEU A 68 0.98 -10.93 -5.03
CA LEU A 68 2.34 -10.44 -4.80
C LEU A 68 2.79 -9.48 -5.91
N GLY A 69 2.55 -9.82 -7.18
CA GLY A 69 2.90 -8.97 -8.32
C GLY A 69 2.11 -7.67 -8.36
N LEU A 70 0.78 -7.74 -8.17
CA LEU A 70 -0.10 -6.57 -8.18
C LEU A 70 0.21 -5.64 -7.01
N PHE A 71 0.21 -6.13 -5.78
CA PHE A 71 0.43 -5.28 -4.61
C PHE A 71 1.88 -4.84 -4.48
N GLY A 72 2.84 -5.67 -4.91
CA GLY A 72 4.24 -5.29 -5.01
C GLY A 72 4.47 -4.17 -6.02
N SER A 73 3.86 -4.24 -7.20
CA SER A 73 3.95 -3.17 -8.21
C SER A 73 3.24 -1.89 -7.75
N LEU A 74 2.07 -1.98 -7.12
CA LEU A 74 1.38 -0.83 -6.53
C LEU A 74 2.22 -0.16 -5.44
N LEU A 75 2.88 -0.94 -4.57
CA LEU A 75 3.81 -0.42 -3.58
C LEU A 75 5.00 0.30 -4.22
N TRP A 76 5.59 -0.29 -5.27
CA TRP A 76 6.70 0.31 -6.00
C TRP A 76 6.30 1.64 -6.66
N LEU A 77 5.15 1.69 -7.34
CA LEU A 77 4.63 2.92 -7.95
C LEU A 77 4.33 3.99 -6.90
N ASP A 78 3.76 3.63 -5.75
CA ASP A 78 3.43 4.58 -4.67
C ASP A 78 4.68 5.08 -3.91
N ARG A 79 5.79 4.34 -3.97
CA ARG A 79 7.12 4.81 -3.55
C ARG A 79 7.74 5.76 -4.56
N ASN A 80 7.68 5.47 -5.85
CA ASN A 80 8.29 6.31 -6.88
C ASN A 80 7.57 7.65 -7.04
N ARG A 81 6.24 7.67 -6.91
CA ARG A 81 5.43 8.91 -6.86
C ARG A 81 5.66 9.76 -5.60
N ALA A 82 6.51 9.31 -4.68
CA ALA A 82 6.85 10.05 -3.46
C ALA A 82 8.10 10.91 -3.61
N GLY A 83 8.97 10.57 -4.57
CA GLY A 83 10.26 11.23 -4.81
C GLY A 83 10.25 12.23 -5.95
N SER A 84 9.08 12.52 -6.53
CA SER A 84 8.83 13.57 -7.53
C SER A 84 7.83 14.57 -6.96
#